data_AF-A0A0G2ECD5-F1
#
_entry.id   AF-A0A0G2ECD5-F1
#
_cell.length_a   1.000
_cell.length_b   1.000
_cell.length_c   1.000
_cell.angle_alpha   90.00
_cell.angle_beta   90.00
_cell.angle_gamma   90.00
#
_symmetry.space_group_name_H-M   'P 1'
#
loop_
_entity.id
_entity.type
_entity.pdbx_description
1 polymer ?
#
loop_
_entity_poly.entity_id
_entity_poly.type
_entity_poly.pdbx_seq_one_letter_code
_entity_poly.pdbx_strand_id
1 'polypeptide(L)'
;MASKPKVPQPGPARLKRNAGPDEWLDAAKNCKYLSEAHMKQLCEMVKEFMMEESNIQPVSTPVTICGDIHGQFYDLLELFRVAGGMPGETNPQEPTTAPQSLISSADIEPPSTITNPKLKKKLKVGGVTEDSNESSEVSDAGDVESSAGGDEASHEIRTLDTNFVFLGDYVDRGYFSLETLTLLLCLKAKYPDKITLVRGNHESRQITQVYGFYEECVQKYGNTSVWKACCQVFDFMTLGAIVDGKVLCVHGGLSPEIRTLDQIRVVARAQEIPHEGAFCDLVWSDPEDVETWAVSPRGAGWLFGDKVATEFCHVNGLSLIARAHQLVNEGYKYHFKNQDVVTVWSAPNYCYRCGNMASVCEIGEDMKPNFKLFSAVKDELRCVPAARPGRNEYFL
;
A
#
# COMPACT_ATOMS: atom_id res chain seq x y z
N MET A 1 17.35 23.27 -18.07
CA MET A 1 17.72 22.31 -17.02
C MET A 1 16.53 22.22 -16.07
N ALA A 2 15.79 21.10 -16.06
CA ALA A 2 14.74 20.89 -15.07
C ALA A 2 15.39 20.87 -13.67
N SER A 3 14.90 21.65 -12.72
CA SER A 3 15.44 21.63 -11.35
C SER A 3 15.24 20.22 -10.78
N LYS A 4 16.30 19.61 -10.24
CA LYS A 4 16.17 18.33 -9.53
C LYS A 4 15.06 18.44 -8.47
N PRO A 5 14.15 17.45 -8.35
CA PRO A 5 13.11 17.48 -7.34
C PRO A 5 13.74 17.62 -5.95
N LYS A 6 13.23 18.56 -5.16
CA LYS A 6 13.74 18.85 -3.82
C LYS A 6 13.38 17.69 -2.90
N VAL A 7 14.37 16.89 -2.51
CA VAL A 7 14.20 15.75 -1.60
C VAL A 7 13.78 16.26 -0.20
N PRO A 8 12.63 15.82 0.34
CA PRO A 8 12.22 16.14 1.70
C PRO A 8 13.30 15.79 2.72
N GLN A 9 13.57 16.69 3.67
CA GLN A 9 14.68 16.55 4.61
C GLN A 9 14.14 16.29 6.02
N PRO A 10 14.60 15.24 6.71
CA PRO A 10 14.11 14.92 8.05
C PRO A 10 14.44 16.04 9.07
N GLY A 11 13.70 16.07 10.18
CA GLY A 11 14.00 16.94 11.32
C GLY A 11 12.77 17.61 11.93
N PRO A 12 12.96 18.41 12.99
CA PRO A 12 11.84 19.05 13.67
C PRO A 12 11.23 20.17 12.80
N ALA A 13 9.91 20.23 12.77
CA ALA A 13 9.16 21.30 12.15
C ALA A 13 9.31 22.61 12.95
N ARG A 14 9.49 23.73 12.25
CA ARG A 14 9.58 25.07 12.87
C ARG A 14 8.27 25.82 12.68
N LEU A 15 7.27 25.44 13.47
CA LEU A 15 5.92 25.98 13.37
C LEU A 15 5.60 26.95 14.51
N LYS A 16 4.70 27.90 14.26
CA LYS A 16 4.18 28.81 15.31
C LYS A 16 3.34 28.02 16.30
N ARG A 17 3.24 28.52 17.54
CA ARG A 17 2.45 27.86 18.60
C ARG A 17 0.98 27.64 18.20
N ASN A 18 0.41 28.51 17.39
CA ASN A 18 -0.97 28.45 16.89
C ASN A 18 -1.12 27.80 15.50
N ALA A 19 -0.07 27.17 14.97
CA ALA A 19 -0.16 26.40 13.72
C ALA A 19 -1.20 25.30 13.86
N GLY A 20 -1.95 25.04 12.79
CA GLY A 20 -3.01 24.05 12.74
C GLY A 20 -2.77 22.97 11.67
N PRO A 21 -3.82 22.21 11.30
CA PRO A 21 -3.72 21.06 10.39
C PRO A 21 -3.07 21.37 9.05
N ASP A 22 -3.29 22.56 8.48
CA ASP A 22 -2.71 22.95 7.19
C ASP A 22 -1.18 23.07 7.27
N GLU A 23 -0.68 23.81 8.27
CA GLU A 23 0.77 23.96 8.45
C GLU A 23 1.43 22.67 8.94
N TRP A 24 0.72 21.86 9.73
CA TRP A 24 1.20 20.54 10.15
C TRP A 24 1.35 19.61 8.94
N LEU A 25 0.37 19.59 8.04
CA LEU A 25 0.43 18.77 6.83
C LEU A 25 1.55 19.22 5.89
N ASP A 26 1.74 20.53 5.69
CA ASP A 26 2.84 21.04 4.87
C ASP A 26 4.22 20.66 5.45
N ALA A 27 4.37 20.75 6.77
CA ALA A 27 5.58 20.28 7.45
C ALA A 27 5.78 18.76 7.28
N ALA A 28 4.72 17.96 7.47
CA ALA A 28 4.78 16.51 7.36
C ALA A 28 5.17 16.05 5.94
N LYS A 29 4.62 16.68 4.89
CA LYS A 29 5.01 16.45 3.47
C LYS A 29 6.51 16.65 3.23
N ASN A 30 7.14 17.52 4.01
CA ASN A 30 8.57 17.83 3.93
C ASN A 30 9.44 16.95 4.86
N CYS A 31 8.92 15.81 5.33
CA CYS A 31 9.58 14.89 6.26
C CYS A 31 9.90 15.57 7.62
N LYS A 32 9.07 16.52 8.06
CA LYS A 32 9.26 17.20 9.34
C LYS A 32 8.32 16.65 10.40
N TYR A 33 8.88 16.15 11.51
CA TYR A 33 8.08 15.78 12.68
C TYR A 33 7.68 17.01 13.49
N LEU A 34 6.47 16.99 14.03
CA LEU A 34 5.89 18.12 14.76
C LEU A 34 6.57 18.32 16.12
N SER A 35 6.32 19.47 16.76
CA SER A 35 6.71 19.64 18.17
C SER A 35 5.88 18.69 19.05
N GLU A 36 6.37 18.31 20.25
CA GLU A 36 5.62 17.42 21.16
C GLU A 36 4.20 17.93 21.43
N ALA A 37 4.04 19.25 21.60
CA ALA A 37 2.74 19.87 21.83
C ALA A 37 1.80 19.73 20.62
N HIS A 38 2.30 20.01 19.41
CA HIS A 38 1.51 19.86 18.17
C HIS A 38 1.19 18.40 17.87
N MET A 39 2.12 17.49 18.08
CA MET A 39 1.88 16.06 17.88
C MET A 39 0.80 15.53 18.81
N LYS A 40 0.82 15.93 20.09
CA LYS A 40 -0.25 15.59 21.05
C LYS A 40 -1.60 16.18 20.62
N GLN A 41 -1.65 17.42 20.14
CA GLN A 41 -2.88 18.02 19.62
C GLN A 41 -3.42 17.27 18.40
N LEU A 42 -2.54 16.89 17.47
CA LEU A 42 -2.91 16.08 16.31
C LEU A 42 -3.47 14.71 16.74
N CYS A 43 -2.80 14.03 17.69
CA CYS A 43 -3.28 12.76 18.23
C CYS A 43 -4.67 12.88 18.86
N GLU A 44 -4.91 13.90 19.69
CA GLU A 44 -6.23 14.10 20.31
C GLU A 44 -7.32 14.37 19.26
N MET A 45 -7.03 15.24 18.27
CA MET A 45 -7.97 15.54 17.18
C MET A 45 -8.32 14.29 16.36
N VAL A 46 -7.32 13.50 15.97
CA VAL A 46 -7.57 12.27 15.18
C VAL A 46 -8.29 11.22 16.01
N LYS A 47 -7.97 11.10 17.31
CA LYS A 47 -8.66 10.20 18.23
C LYS A 47 -10.15 10.54 18.34
N GLU A 48 -10.52 11.82 18.41
CA GLU A 48 -11.93 12.24 18.41
C GLU A 48 -12.66 11.77 17.16
N PHE A 49 -12.07 11.93 15.97
CA PHE A 49 -12.65 11.39 14.73
C PHE A 49 -12.77 9.86 14.76
N MET A 50 -11.71 9.16 15.15
CA MET A 50 -11.68 7.70 15.19
C MET A 50 -12.62 7.10 16.25
N MET A 51 -12.99 7.85 17.30
CA MET A 51 -13.99 7.40 18.28
C MET A 51 -15.40 7.29 17.69
N GLU A 52 -15.71 8.08 16.66
CA GLU A 52 -17.01 8.08 15.97
C GLU A 52 -17.08 7.04 14.84
N GLU A 53 -15.93 6.52 14.40
CA GLU A 53 -15.87 5.52 13.33
C GLU A 53 -16.36 4.13 13.77
N SER A 54 -16.89 3.38 12.81
CA SER A 54 -17.25 1.97 13.01
C SER A 54 -15.99 1.09 13.00
N ASN A 55 -16.01 -0.07 13.68
CA ASN A 55 -14.90 -1.04 13.56
C ASN A 55 -14.68 -1.46 12.10
N ILE A 56 -15.75 -1.50 11.31
CA ILE A 56 -15.66 -1.60 9.85
C ILE A 56 -16.21 -0.30 9.27
N GLN A 57 -15.31 0.53 8.76
CA GLN A 57 -15.68 1.83 8.21
C GLN A 57 -16.24 1.67 6.78
N PRO A 58 -17.46 2.15 6.49
CA PRO A 58 -17.95 2.21 5.12
C PRO A 58 -17.15 3.21 4.29
N VAL A 59 -16.77 2.81 3.08
CA VAL A 59 -16.04 3.66 2.13
C VAL A 59 -16.69 3.52 0.76
N SER A 60 -16.82 4.62 0.02
CA SER A 60 -17.36 4.58 -1.34
C SER A 60 -16.25 4.54 -2.38
N THR A 61 -16.53 4.00 -3.56
CA THR A 61 -15.67 4.21 -4.72
C THR A 61 -15.76 5.68 -5.22
N PRO A 62 -14.73 6.19 -5.93
CA PRO A 62 -13.44 5.56 -6.19
C PRO A 62 -12.55 5.51 -4.94
N VAL A 63 -11.83 4.40 -4.76
CA VAL A 63 -10.93 4.18 -3.60
C VAL A 63 -9.60 3.57 -4.01
N THR A 64 -8.54 3.99 -3.33
CA THR A 64 -7.21 3.38 -3.39
C THR A 64 -6.91 2.67 -2.07
N ILE A 65 -6.71 1.36 -2.14
CA ILE A 65 -6.34 0.50 -1.02
C ILE A 65 -4.82 0.34 -1.00
N CYS A 66 -4.22 0.58 0.17
CA CYS A 66 -2.77 0.55 0.39
C CYS A 66 -2.44 -0.45 1.51
N GLY A 67 -1.42 -1.28 1.30
CA GLY A 67 -0.91 -2.21 2.30
C GLY A 67 0.11 -1.56 3.25
N ASP A 68 1.02 -2.40 3.76
CA ASP A 68 2.05 -2.05 4.74
C ASP A 68 3.00 -0.95 4.23
N ILE A 69 3.42 -0.06 5.13
CA ILE A 69 4.31 1.08 4.83
C ILE A 69 5.61 1.03 5.65
N HIS A 70 5.55 0.58 6.91
CA HIS A 70 6.69 0.34 7.80
C HIS A 70 7.73 1.46 7.82
N GLY A 71 7.30 2.70 8.08
CA GLY A 71 8.21 3.84 8.22
C GLY A 71 9.04 4.18 6.98
N GLN A 72 8.68 3.66 5.80
CA GLN A 72 9.31 4.00 4.52
C GLN A 72 8.71 5.28 3.93
N PHE A 73 8.91 6.41 4.63
CA PHE A 73 8.30 7.71 4.30
C PHE A 73 8.45 8.15 2.84
N TYR A 74 9.64 7.98 2.25
CA TYR A 74 9.89 8.40 0.87
C TYR A 74 9.12 7.54 -0.14
N ASP A 75 8.95 6.25 0.16
CA ASP A 75 8.15 5.34 -0.65
C ASP A 75 6.65 5.60 -0.45
N LEU A 76 6.21 6.08 0.72
CA LEU A 76 4.84 6.59 0.91
C LEU A 76 4.55 7.82 0.04
N LEU A 77 5.52 8.75 -0.11
CA LEU A 77 5.35 9.86 -1.04
C LEU A 77 5.24 9.38 -2.49
N GLU A 78 6.03 8.39 -2.87
CA GLU A 78 5.95 7.77 -4.18
C GLU A 78 4.61 7.05 -4.40
N LEU A 79 4.10 6.35 -3.39
CA LEU A 79 2.78 5.73 -3.38
C LEU A 79 1.69 6.75 -3.72
N PHE A 80 1.71 7.94 -3.10
CA PHE A 80 0.74 8.98 -3.43
C PHE A 80 0.88 9.46 -4.88
N ARG A 81 2.09 9.59 -5.42
CA ARG A 81 2.29 9.95 -6.84
C ARG A 81 1.70 8.89 -7.78
N VAL A 82 1.91 7.61 -7.45
CA VAL A 82 1.39 6.47 -8.21
C VAL A 82 -0.15 6.40 -8.16
N ALA A 83 -0.72 6.68 -6.99
CA ALA A 83 -2.17 6.80 -6.79
C ALA A 83 -2.79 8.07 -7.42
N GLY A 84 -1.97 8.93 -8.04
CA GLY A 84 -2.41 10.15 -8.70
C GLY A 84 -2.47 11.39 -7.81
N GLY A 85 -2.00 11.34 -6.57
CA GLY A 85 -1.89 12.49 -5.65
C GLY A 85 -2.40 12.18 -4.24
N MET A 86 -2.14 13.12 -3.32
CA MET A 86 -2.83 13.12 -2.03
C MET A 86 -4.26 13.71 -2.17
N PRO A 87 -5.20 13.42 -1.25
CA PRO A 87 -6.50 14.08 -1.27
C PRO A 87 -6.40 15.61 -1.28
N GLY A 88 -7.22 16.23 -2.13
CA GLY A 88 -7.26 17.70 -2.31
C GLY A 88 -6.04 18.30 -3.02
N GLU A 89 -5.13 17.50 -3.55
CA GLU A 89 -4.03 17.97 -4.40
C GLU A 89 -4.54 18.28 -5.81
N THR A 90 -4.14 19.44 -6.35
CA THR A 90 -4.58 19.92 -7.68
C THR A 90 -3.57 19.64 -8.79
N ASN A 91 -2.29 19.50 -8.45
CA ASN A 91 -1.19 19.28 -9.38
C ASN A 91 -0.27 18.18 -8.83
N PRO A 92 -0.72 16.92 -8.88
CA PRO A 92 0.06 15.80 -8.36
C PRO A 92 1.37 15.65 -9.12
N GLN A 93 2.42 15.29 -8.40
CA GLN A 93 3.71 14.97 -9.01
C GLN A 93 3.63 13.61 -9.72
N GLU A 94 4.25 13.51 -10.89
CA GLU A 94 4.36 12.22 -11.60
C GLU A 94 5.22 11.23 -10.80
N PRO A 95 4.92 9.91 -10.88
CA PRO A 95 5.75 8.87 -10.28
C PRO A 95 7.21 9.00 -10.70
N THR A 96 8.13 8.88 -9.74
CA THR A 96 9.58 8.93 -9.99
C THR A 96 10.16 7.56 -10.30
N THR A 97 9.40 6.51 -10.02
CA THR A 97 9.74 5.11 -10.28
C THR A 97 9.01 4.64 -11.54
N ALA A 98 9.74 3.94 -12.42
CA ALA A 98 9.13 3.45 -13.64
C ALA A 98 8.16 2.32 -13.31
N PRO A 99 6.95 2.27 -13.91
CA PRO A 99 6.19 1.03 -13.97
C PRO A 99 7.05 0.05 -14.77
N GLN A 100 7.65 -0.93 -14.09
CA GLN A 100 8.22 -2.05 -14.82
C GLN A 100 7.06 -2.67 -15.57
N SER A 101 7.10 -2.65 -16.90
CA SER A 101 6.23 -3.45 -17.74
C SER A 101 6.26 -4.85 -17.15
N LEU A 102 5.13 -5.29 -16.60
CA LEU A 102 4.91 -6.66 -16.17
C LEU A 102 5.40 -7.56 -17.31
N ILE A 103 6.52 -8.26 -17.09
CA ILE A 103 6.87 -9.41 -17.90
C ILE A 103 5.72 -10.36 -17.63
N SER A 104 4.79 -10.42 -18.57
CA SER A 104 3.64 -11.30 -18.47
C SER A 104 4.16 -12.73 -18.53
N SER A 105 3.41 -13.70 -18.02
CA SER A 105 3.74 -15.12 -18.20
C SER A 105 3.89 -15.53 -19.68
N ALA A 106 3.45 -14.70 -20.64
CA ALA A 106 3.68 -14.88 -22.07
C ALA A 106 5.11 -14.52 -22.53
N ASP A 107 5.89 -13.78 -21.72
CA ASP A 107 7.25 -13.36 -22.04
C ASP A 107 8.32 -14.36 -21.54
N ILE A 108 7.91 -15.45 -20.87
CA ILE A 108 8.77 -16.51 -20.30
C ILE A 108 8.87 -17.73 -21.25
N GLU A 109 8.13 -17.77 -22.36
CA GLU A 109 8.34 -18.82 -23.35
C GLU A 109 9.63 -18.57 -24.14
N PRO A 110 10.58 -19.53 -24.18
CA PRO A 110 11.74 -19.39 -25.06
C PRO A 110 11.23 -19.28 -26.50
N PRO A 111 11.70 -18.31 -27.31
CA PRO A 111 11.15 -18.07 -28.64
C PRO A 111 11.27 -19.33 -29.48
N SER A 112 10.12 -19.89 -29.89
CA SER A 112 10.02 -21.06 -30.77
C SER A 112 10.54 -20.79 -32.19
N THR A 113 10.91 -19.54 -32.50
CA THR A 113 11.43 -19.13 -33.81
C THR A 113 12.52 -18.05 -33.70
N ILE A 114 13.69 -18.35 -34.28
CA ILE A 114 14.77 -17.37 -34.44
C ILE A 114 14.37 -16.35 -35.52
N THR A 115 14.06 -15.13 -35.10
CA THR A 115 13.72 -13.98 -35.97
C THR A 115 14.95 -13.21 -36.48
N ASN A 116 16.16 -13.49 -35.98
CA ASN A 116 17.37 -12.78 -36.41
C ASN A 116 17.91 -13.33 -37.77
N PRO A 117 17.90 -12.53 -38.85
CA PRO A 117 18.30 -13.00 -40.20
C PRO A 117 19.78 -13.41 -40.28
N LYS A 118 20.64 -12.86 -39.42
CA LYS A 118 22.08 -13.12 -39.42
C LYS A 118 22.41 -14.48 -38.77
N LEU A 119 21.58 -14.96 -37.85
CA LEU A 119 21.71 -16.29 -37.22
C LEU A 119 21.16 -17.41 -38.13
N LYS A 120 20.10 -17.13 -38.89
CA LYS A 120 19.56 -18.05 -39.92
C LYS A 120 20.57 -18.38 -41.03
N LYS A 121 21.43 -17.41 -41.40
CA LYS A 121 22.42 -17.56 -42.48
C LYS A 121 23.63 -18.42 -42.10
N LYS A 122 23.92 -18.59 -40.80
CA LYS A 122 24.98 -19.49 -40.29
C LYS A 122 24.55 -20.95 -40.21
N LEU A 123 23.25 -21.24 -40.16
CA LEU A 123 22.68 -22.60 -40.09
C LEU A 123 22.32 -23.19 -41.46
N LYS A 124 22.35 -22.41 -42.54
CA LYS A 124 21.97 -22.82 -43.91
C LYS A 124 23.13 -23.29 -44.81
N VAL A 125 24.34 -23.47 -44.27
CA VAL A 125 25.55 -23.90 -45.03
C VAL A 125 25.74 -25.43 -45.02
N GLY A 126 24.83 -26.20 -44.42
CA GLY A 126 24.85 -27.66 -44.49
C GLY A 126 23.56 -28.20 -45.10
N GLY A 127 23.64 -28.76 -46.31
CA GLY A 127 22.69 -29.75 -46.80
C GLY A 127 21.71 -29.31 -47.90
N VAL A 128 22.11 -29.60 -49.15
CA VAL A 128 21.41 -30.26 -50.27
C VAL A 128 19.97 -29.83 -50.68
N THR A 129 19.84 -29.81 -52.00
CA THR A 129 18.85 -29.31 -52.97
C THR A 129 17.49 -30.04 -53.07
N GLU A 130 16.63 -29.44 -53.91
CA GLU A 130 15.38 -29.93 -54.57
C GLU A 130 14.07 -29.60 -53.83
N ASP A 131 12.97 -29.13 -54.44
CA ASP A 131 12.67 -28.63 -55.79
C ASP A 131 11.34 -27.83 -55.75
N SER A 132 11.07 -27.05 -56.82
CA SER A 132 9.82 -26.49 -57.38
C SER A 132 8.52 -26.30 -56.54
N ASN A 133 7.92 -25.09 -56.59
CA ASN A 133 6.72 -24.81 -57.43
C ASN A 133 6.24 -23.34 -57.37
N GLU A 134 5.75 -22.87 -58.52
CA GLU A 134 5.16 -21.55 -58.82
C GLU A 134 3.75 -21.33 -58.23
N SER A 135 3.34 -20.07 -58.01
CA SER A 135 2.33 -19.36 -58.83
C SER A 135 1.67 -18.13 -58.15
N SER A 136 1.63 -17.03 -58.92
CA SER A 136 0.65 -15.90 -59.04
C SER A 136 0.15 -15.15 -57.79
N GLU A 137 0.42 -13.84 -57.65
CA GLU A 137 -0.39 -12.66 -58.12
C GLU A 137 -1.79 -12.60 -57.46
N VAL A 138 -2.29 -11.50 -56.88
CA VAL A 138 -2.59 -10.17 -57.48
C VAL A 138 -2.75 -9.12 -56.35
N SER A 139 -2.49 -7.86 -56.73
CA SER A 139 -2.67 -6.57 -56.04
C SER A 139 -4.11 -6.22 -55.60
N ASP A 140 -4.25 -5.40 -54.54
CA ASP A 140 -5.01 -4.14 -54.66
C ASP A 140 -4.61 -3.14 -53.56
N ALA A 141 -4.60 -1.86 -53.93
CA ALA A 141 -4.22 -0.71 -53.11
C ALA A 141 -5.45 0.17 -52.88
N GLY A 142 -5.56 0.76 -51.68
CA GLY A 142 -6.60 1.73 -51.37
C GLY A 142 -6.17 2.64 -50.21
N ASP A 143 -5.64 3.80 -50.57
CA ASP A 143 -5.40 4.95 -49.68
C ASP A 143 -6.72 5.70 -49.41
N VAL A 144 -7.02 6.06 -48.16
CA VAL A 144 -7.81 7.26 -47.83
C VAL A 144 -7.28 7.94 -46.57
N GLU A 145 -7.09 9.25 -46.73
CA GLU A 145 -6.56 10.34 -45.94
C GLU A 145 -6.94 10.43 -44.43
N SER A 146 -5.95 10.92 -43.66
CA SER A 146 -6.05 11.38 -42.28
C SER A 146 -6.50 12.84 -42.20
N SER A 147 -7.57 13.10 -41.43
CA SER A 147 -7.98 14.46 -41.06
C SER A 147 -7.52 14.78 -39.65
N ALA A 148 -6.73 15.84 -39.53
CA ALA A 148 -6.26 16.41 -38.28
C ALA A 148 -7.33 17.36 -37.71
N GLY A 149 -7.92 16.99 -36.56
CA GLY A 149 -8.70 17.87 -35.72
C GLY A 149 -7.92 18.12 -34.43
N GLY A 150 -7.53 19.38 -34.20
CA GLY A 150 -6.90 19.81 -32.95
C GLY A 150 -7.97 20.03 -31.89
N ASP A 151 -7.93 19.22 -30.83
CA ASP A 151 -8.69 19.47 -29.61
C ASP A 151 -7.86 20.37 -28.69
N GLU A 152 -8.33 21.61 -28.51
CA GLU A 152 -7.88 22.50 -27.43
C GLU A 152 -8.31 21.89 -26.09
N ALA A 153 -7.38 21.22 -25.42
CA ALA A 153 -7.58 20.73 -24.07
C ALA A 153 -7.71 21.92 -23.10
N SER A 154 -8.95 22.21 -22.71
CA SER A 154 -9.22 22.98 -21.50
C SER A 154 -8.57 22.27 -20.31
N HIS A 155 -7.59 22.93 -19.67
CA HIS A 155 -7.03 22.48 -18.40
C HIS A 155 -8.09 22.68 -17.30
N GLU A 156 -9.07 21.77 -17.22
CA GLU A 156 -9.85 21.61 -16.00
C GLU A 156 -8.90 21.15 -14.89
N ILE A 157 -8.79 21.97 -13.84
CA ILE A 157 -8.10 21.62 -12.60
C ILE A 157 -8.92 20.51 -11.93
N ARG A 158 -8.62 19.25 -12.26
CA ARG A 158 -9.24 18.09 -11.62
C ARG A 158 -8.60 17.90 -10.24
N THR A 159 -9.26 18.38 -9.20
CA THR A 159 -8.98 17.96 -7.82
C THR A 159 -9.26 16.46 -7.73
N LEU A 160 -8.29 15.67 -7.26
CA LEU A 160 -8.56 14.24 -7.03
C LEU A 160 -9.60 14.07 -5.92
N ASP A 161 -10.73 13.49 -6.29
CA ASP A 161 -11.78 13.07 -5.38
C ASP A 161 -11.70 11.56 -5.12
N THR A 162 -10.53 11.08 -4.68
CA THR A 162 -10.27 9.66 -4.42
C THR A 162 -10.20 9.40 -2.91
N ASN A 163 -10.88 8.36 -2.46
CA ASN A 163 -10.79 7.87 -1.08
C ASN A 163 -9.55 6.97 -0.91
N PHE A 164 -8.98 6.90 0.27
CA PHE A 164 -7.87 6.00 0.59
C PHE A 164 -8.21 5.12 1.80
N VAL A 165 -7.85 3.84 1.68
CA VAL A 165 -7.88 2.88 2.79
C VAL A 165 -6.45 2.37 2.99
N PHE A 166 -5.84 2.72 4.12
CA PHE A 166 -4.53 2.19 4.50
C PHE A 166 -4.70 1.04 5.48
N LEU A 167 -4.24 -0.15 5.10
CA LEU A 167 -4.47 -1.42 5.78
C LEU A 167 -3.56 -1.67 6.99
N GLY A 168 -2.97 -0.65 7.60
CA GLY A 168 -2.13 -0.77 8.80
C GLY A 168 -0.63 -0.89 8.53
N ASP A 169 0.12 -1.17 9.59
CA ASP A 169 1.58 -1.32 9.57
C ASP A 169 2.29 -0.09 9.01
N TYR A 170 2.00 1.05 9.66
CA TYR A 170 2.56 2.36 9.32
C TYR A 170 3.96 2.55 9.89
N VAL A 171 4.22 1.90 11.03
CA VAL A 171 5.40 2.10 11.86
C VAL A 171 6.30 0.86 11.91
N ASP A 172 7.42 1.02 12.61
CA ASP A 172 8.51 0.06 12.77
C ASP A 172 9.29 -0.23 11.49
N ARG A 173 10.46 -0.88 11.67
CA ARG A 173 11.39 -1.33 10.62
C ARG A 173 12.08 -0.19 9.88
N GLY A 174 11.33 0.66 9.18
CA GLY A 174 11.87 1.82 8.48
C GLY A 174 12.33 2.93 9.41
N TYR A 175 13.17 3.81 8.89
CA TYR A 175 13.80 4.88 9.69
C TYR A 175 12.89 6.07 10.03
N PHE A 176 11.73 6.18 9.38
CA PHE A 176 10.89 7.37 9.38
C PHE A 176 9.46 7.05 9.80
N SER A 177 9.27 6.16 10.77
CA SER A 177 7.94 5.73 11.23
C SER A 177 7.15 6.89 11.82
N LEU A 178 7.82 7.79 12.56
CA LEU A 178 7.17 8.98 13.12
C LEU A 178 6.71 9.93 12.02
N GLU A 179 7.53 10.21 11.01
CA GLU A 179 7.13 11.09 9.90
C GLU A 179 6.03 10.46 9.04
N THR A 180 6.11 9.14 8.78
CA THR A 180 5.06 8.37 8.10
C THR A 180 3.73 8.49 8.82
N LEU A 181 3.70 8.17 10.12
CA LEU A 181 2.49 8.26 10.93
C LEU A 181 1.99 9.71 11.02
N THR A 182 2.88 10.68 11.23
CA THR A 182 2.51 12.11 11.29
C THR A 182 1.82 12.55 10.00
N LEU A 183 2.34 12.16 8.82
CA LEU A 183 1.74 12.50 7.54
C LEU A 183 0.33 11.90 7.40
N LEU A 184 0.15 10.62 7.71
CA LEU A 184 -1.15 9.94 7.64
C LEU A 184 -2.16 10.54 8.62
N LEU A 185 -1.74 10.87 9.85
CA LEU A 185 -2.60 11.54 10.83
C LEU A 185 -2.98 12.96 10.41
N CYS A 186 -2.05 13.74 9.83
CA CYS A 186 -2.37 15.05 9.26
C CYS A 186 -3.38 14.95 8.11
N LEU A 187 -3.23 13.94 7.24
CA LEU A 187 -4.18 13.68 6.17
C LEU A 187 -5.55 13.28 6.71
N LYS A 188 -5.61 12.43 7.75
CA LYS A 188 -6.86 12.08 8.44
C LYS A 188 -7.53 13.30 9.08
N ALA A 189 -6.76 14.15 9.75
CA ALA A 189 -7.27 15.36 10.39
C ALA A 189 -7.83 16.37 9.37
N LYS A 190 -7.21 16.48 8.19
CA LYS A 190 -7.65 17.41 7.14
C LYS A 190 -8.78 16.85 6.26
N TYR A 191 -8.76 15.55 6.01
CA TYR A 191 -9.69 14.86 5.11
C TYR A 191 -10.29 13.62 5.79
N PRO A 192 -11.05 13.80 6.89
CA PRO A 192 -11.55 12.69 7.70
C PRO A 192 -12.41 11.70 6.91
N ASP A 193 -13.18 12.18 5.93
CA ASP A 193 -14.04 11.35 5.09
C ASP A 193 -13.31 10.67 3.92
N LYS A 194 -12.07 11.08 3.62
CA LYS A 194 -11.27 10.58 2.48
C LYS A 194 -10.16 9.62 2.89
N ILE A 195 -9.75 9.63 4.16
CA ILE A 195 -8.67 8.78 4.67
C ILE A 195 -9.23 7.82 5.72
N THR A 196 -9.18 6.53 5.44
CA THR A 196 -9.48 5.47 6.40
C THR A 196 -8.18 4.79 6.82
N LEU A 197 -7.93 4.74 8.12
CA LEU A 197 -6.74 4.12 8.72
C LEU A 197 -7.14 2.87 9.51
N VAL A 198 -6.89 1.70 8.92
CA VAL A 198 -7.12 0.39 9.56
C VAL A 198 -5.92 0.04 10.42
N ARG A 199 -6.15 -0.53 11.60
CA ARG A 199 -5.10 -0.94 12.53
C ARG A 199 -4.34 -2.16 11.99
N GLY A 200 -3.01 -2.05 11.89
CA GLY A 200 -2.13 -3.19 11.66
C GLY A 200 -1.66 -3.84 12.95
N ASN A 201 -0.92 -4.94 12.86
CA ASN A 201 -0.38 -5.58 14.07
C ASN A 201 0.77 -4.78 14.68
N HIS A 202 1.44 -3.92 13.90
CA HIS A 202 2.48 -3.01 14.39
C HIS A 202 1.94 -1.78 15.14
N GLU A 203 0.67 -1.43 15.01
CA GLU A 203 0.03 -0.40 15.83
C GLU A 203 -0.33 -0.92 17.25
N SER A 204 0.70 -1.47 17.91
CA SER A 204 0.69 -2.13 19.22
C SER A 204 1.82 -1.61 20.10
N ARG A 205 1.56 -1.47 21.41
CA ARG A 205 2.59 -1.09 22.37
C ARG A 205 3.70 -2.14 22.45
N GLN A 206 3.33 -3.42 22.40
CA GLN A 206 4.28 -4.52 22.54
C GLN A 206 5.22 -4.61 21.33
N ILE A 207 4.66 -4.50 20.13
CA ILE A 207 5.42 -4.61 18.88
C ILE A 207 6.35 -3.39 18.70
N THR A 208 5.83 -2.17 18.89
CA THR A 208 6.62 -0.93 18.70
C THR A 208 7.79 -0.75 19.67
N GLN A 209 7.73 -1.41 20.84
CA GLN A 209 8.85 -1.44 21.79
C GLN A 209 10.05 -2.27 21.31
N VAL A 210 9.80 -3.21 20.39
CA VAL A 210 10.82 -4.16 19.92
C VAL A 210 11.33 -3.79 18.54
N TYR A 211 10.50 -3.20 17.68
CA TYR A 211 10.78 -3.10 16.23
C TYR A 211 11.10 -1.70 15.70
N GLY A 212 11.27 -0.73 16.60
CA GLY A 212 11.99 0.52 16.32
C GLY A 212 11.22 1.80 16.61
N PHE A 213 9.89 1.81 16.53
CA PHE A 213 9.10 3.05 16.65
C PHE A 213 9.21 3.69 18.03
N TYR A 214 9.25 2.89 19.10
CA TYR A 214 9.49 3.39 20.45
C TYR A 214 10.84 4.12 20.56
N GLU A 215 11.91 3.49 20.07
CA GLU A 215 13.26 4.07 20.10
C GLU A 215 13.33 5.35 19.26
N GLU A 216 12.71 5.35 18.08
CA GLU A 216 12.64 6.51 17.20
C GLU A 216 12.00 7.72 17.90
N CYS A 217 10.85 7.50 18.57
CA CYS A 217 10.17 8.55 19.33
C CYS A 217 11.03 9.09 20.48
N VAL A 218 11.64 8.19 21.27
CA VAL A 218 12.51 8.58 22.39
C VAL A 218 13.72 9.35 21.89
N GLN A 219 14.31 8.95 20.76
CA GLN A 219 15.46 9.63 20.18
C GLN A 219 15.11 11.05 19.69
N LYS A 220 13.93 11.24 19.06
CA LYS A 220 13.54 12.53 18.49
C LYS A 220 13.03 13.53 19.54
N TYR A 221 12.34 13.06 20.58
CA TYR A 221 11.73 13.93 21.61
C TYR A 221 12.45 13.91 22.97
N GLY A 222 13.41 13.01 23.17
CA GLY A 222 14.13 12.83 24.43
C GLY A 222 13.29 12.19 25.54
N ASN A 223 12.04 11.79 25.26
CA ASN A 223 11.12 11.20 26.22
C ASN A 223 10.05 10.34 25.52
N THR A 224 9.21 9.63 26.29
CA THR A 224 8.21 8.67 25.75
C THR A 224 6.84 9.27 25.48
N SER A 225 6.63 10.57 25.74
CA SER A 225 5.28 11.16 25.73
C SER A 225 4.61 11.11 24.37
N VAL A 226 5.36 11.31 23.28
CA VAL A 226 4.81 11.22 21.92
C VAL A 226 4.46 9.77 21.56
N TRP A 227 5.33 8.81 21.87
CA TRP A 227 5.03 7.39 21.65
C TRP A 227 3.73 6.97 22.37
N LYS A 228 3.54 7.41 23.62
CA LYS A 228 2.30 7.16 24.38
C LYS A 228 1.08 7.78 23.69
N ALA A 229 1.19 9.02 23.20
CA ALA A 229 0.10 9.68 22.49
C ALA A 229 -0.25 8.95 21.18
N CYS A 230 0.74 8.50 20.41
CA CYS A 230 0.51 7.67 19.22
C CYS A 230 -0.17 6.35 19.57
N CYS A 231 0.29 5.65 20.62
CA CYS A 231 -0.33 4.41 21.10
C CYS A 231 -1.77 4.60 21.60
N GLN A 232 -2.14 5.81 22.04
CA GLN A 232 -3.53 6.11 22.36
C GLN A 232 -4.38 6.25 21.10
N VAL A 233 -3.84 6.81 20.00
CA VAL A 233 -4.53 6.82 18.71
C VAL A 233 -4.72 5.41 18.17
N PHE A 234 -3.70 4.56 18.28
CA PHE A 234 -3.76 3.16 17.81
C PHE A 234 -4.95 2.39 18.40
N ASP A 235 -5.31 2.65 19.66
CA ASP A 235 -6.45 1.99 20.31
C ASP A 235 -7.79 2.28 19.62
N PHE A 236 -7.92 3.41 18.93
CA PHE A 236 -9.18 3.81 18.28
C PHE A 236 -9.21 3.55 16.77
N MET A 237 -8.08 3.18 16.14
CA MET A 237 -8.03 2.82 14.72
C MET A 237 -9.00 1.69 14.38
N THR A 238 -9.64 1.77 13.22
CA THR A 238 -10.67 0.81 12.81
C THR A 238 -10.06 -0.58 12.55
N LEU A 239 -10.87 -1.63 12.64
CA LEU A 239 -10.42 -3.01 12.40
C LEU A 239 -10.52 -3.41 10.93
N GLY A 240 -11.24 -2.62 10.13
CA GLY A 240 -11.34 -2.80 8.71
C GLY A 240 -12.16 -1.70 8.03
N ALA A 241 -12.34 -1.85 6.74
CA ALA A 241 -13.22 -1.03 5.91
C ALA A 241 -14.08 -1.90 5.01
N ILE A 242 -15.22 -1.38 4.55
CA ILE A 242 -16.09 -2.06 3.58
C ILE A 242 -16.35 -1.10 2.41
N VAL A 243 -15.80 -1.43 1.25
CA VAL A 243 -15.97 -0.62 0.04
C VAL A 243 -17.27 -1.02 -0.66
N ASP A 244 -18.21 -0.08 -0.75
CA ASP A 244 -19.53 -0.22 -1.38
C ASP A 244 -20.28 -1.52 -1.00
N GLY A 245 -20.06 -2.01 0.22
CA GLY A 245 -20.68 -3.25 0.71
C GLY A 245 -20.15 -4.54 0.07
N LYS A 246 -19.08 -4.49 -0.74
CA LYS A 246 -18.61 -5.63 -1.55
C LYS A 246 -17.16 -6.03 -1.30
N VAL A 247 -16.29 -5.12 -0.92
CA VAL A 247 -14.88 -5.43 -0.66
C VAL A 247 -14.53 -5.20 0.79
N LEU A 248 -14.28 -6.28 1.52
CA LEU A 248 -13.79 -6.20 2.89
C LEU A 248 -12.29 -5.89 2.87
N CYS A 249 -11.89 -4.88 3.62
CA CYS A 249 -10.51 -4.45 3.79
C CYS A 249 -10.09 -4.70 5.24
N VAL A 250 -9.10 -5.55 5.49
CA VAL A 250 -8.55 -5.84 6.83
C VAL A 250 -7.03 -5.94 6.75
N HIS A 251 -6.31 -5.75 7.86
CA HIS A 251 -4.85 -5.89 7.81
C HIS A 251 -4.41 -7.36 7.66
N GLY A 252 -4.79 -8.16 8.66
CA GLY A 252 -4.48 -9.58 8.79
C GLY A 252 -5.41 -10.41 7.91
N GLY A 253 -6.40 -11.06 8.49
CA GLY A 253 -7.26 -11.95 7.74
C GLY A 253 -8.52 -12.33 8.50
N LEU A 254 -9.03 -13.52 8.21
CA LEU A 254 -10.26 -14.00 8.82
C LEU A 254 -10.00 -14.62 10.21
N SER A 255 -11.07 -14.75 11.00
CA SER A 255 -11.06 -15.40 12.31
C SER A 255 -12.07 -16.55 12.36
N PRO A 256 -11.77 -17.68 13.01
CA PRO A 256 -12.76 -18.73 13.24
C PRO A 256 -13.93 -18.29 14.14
N GLU A 257 -13.77 -17.19 14.90
CA GLU A 257 -14.83 -16.62 15.75
C GLU A 257 -15.78 -15.69 14.97
N ILE A 258 -15.39 -15.27 13.76
CA ILE A 258 -16.11 -14.29 12.94
C ILE A 258 -16.61 -14.95 11.66
N ARG A 259 -17.93 -15.14 11.58
CA ARG A 259 -18.62 -15.56 10.36
C ARG A 259 -19.27 -14.41 9.60
N THR A 260 -19.60 -13.32 10.29
CA THR A 260 -20.32 -12.18 9.70
C THR A 260 -19.65 -10.85 9.99
N LEU A 261 -19.84 -9.86 9.10
CA LEU A 261 -19.33 -8.50 9.29
C LEU A 261 -19.86 -7.86 10.60
N ASP A 262 -21.09 -8.18 11.01
CA ASP A 262 -21.68 -7.65 12.24
C ASP A 262 -20.93 -8.09 13.50
N GLN A 263 -20.28 -9.26 13.49
CA GLN A 263 -19.43 -9.69 14.60
C GLN A 263 -18.18 -8.82 14.72
N ILE A 264 -17.59 -8.36 13.60
CA ILE A 264 -16.46 -7.42 13.62
C ILE A 264 -16.93 -6.07 14.19
N ARG A 265 -18.13 -5.60 13.86
CA ARG A 265 -18.69 -4.31 14.32
C ARG A 265 -18.80 -4.20 15.85
N VAL A 266 -18.93 -5.32 16.55
CA VAL A 266 -19.12 -5.36 18.02
C VAL A 266 -17.86 -5.70 18.80
N VAL A 267 -16.71 -5.92 18.13
CA VAL A 267 -15.42 -6.15 18.80
C VAL A 267 -15.03 -4.91 19.63
N ALA A 268 -14.61 -5.10 20.87
CA ALA A 268 -14.07 -4.00 21.67
C ALA A 268 -12.67 -3.60 21.15
N ARG A 269 -12.58 -2.62 20.24
CA ARG A 269 -11.30 -2.22 19.64
C ARG A 269 -10.43 -1.30 20.51
N ALA A 270 -11.05 -0.53 21.41
CA ALA A 270 -10.44 0.51 22.26
C ALA A 270 -9.56 -0.06 23.39
N GLN A 271 -8.55 -0.83 23.01
CA GLN A 271 -7.60 -1.51 23.90
C GLN A 271 -6.33 -1.87 23.13
N GLU A 272 -5.33 -2.36 23.87
CA GLU A 272 -4.18 -3.05 23.27
C GLU A 272 -4.65 -4.32 22.53
N ILE A 273 -3.96 -4.68 21.45
CA ILE A 273 -4.26 -5.90 20.69
C ILE A 273 -4.12 -7.11 21.63
N PRO A 274 -5.17 -7.92 21.85
CA PRO A 274 -5.09 -9.13 22.65
C PRO A 274 -4.14 -10.16 22.02
N HIS A 275 -3.69 -11.13 22.81
CA HIS A 275 -2.83 -12.22 22.33
C HIS A 275 -3.60 -13.32 21.57
N GLU A 276 -4.93 -13.34 21.66
CA GLU A 276 -5.81 -14.32 21.02
C GLU A 276 -7.22 -13.74 20.80
N GLY A 277 -8.05 -14.47 20.05
CA GLY A 277 -9.45 -14.13 19.76
C GLY A 277 -9.64 -13.24 18.53
N ALA A 278 -10.90 -12.95 18.22
CA ALA A 278 -11.32 -12.24 17.01
C ALA A 278 -10.49 -10.98 16.64
N PHE A 279 -10.15 -10.14 17.61
CA PHE A 279 -9.35 -8.93 17.34
C PHE A 279 -7.91 -9.30 16.93
N CYS A 280 -7.26 -10.20 17.68
CA CYS A 280 -5.94 -10.70 17.33
C CYS A 280 -5.92 -11.29 15.92
N ASP A 281 -6.90 -12.13 15.60
CA ASP A 281 -6.97 -12.81 14.31
C ASP A 281 -7.12 -11.84 13.12
N LEU A 282 -7.95 -10.80 13.25
CA LEU A 282 -8.17 -9.80 12.21
C LEU A 282 -6.89 -9.07 11.77
N VAL A 283 -5.89 -8.98 12.66
CA VAL A 283 -4.61 -8.32 12.39
C VAL A 283 -3.43 -9.29 12.21
N TRP A 284 -3.57 -10.58 12.55
CA TRP A 284 -2.46 -11.56 12.47
C TRP A 284 -2.69 -12.75 11.54
N SER A 285 -3.94 -13.04 11.15
CA SER A 285 -4.25 -14.22 10.32
C SER A 285 -3.77 -14.08 8.88
N ASP A 286 -3.46 -15.21 8.25
CA ASP A 286 -2.88 -15.29 6.92
C ASP A 286 -3.60 -16.32 6.02
N PRO A 287 -3.80 -16.03 4.73
CA PRO A 287 -4.21 -17.04 3.76
C PRO A 287 -3.06 -18.03 3.48
N GLU A 288 -3.38 -19.32 3.38
CA GLU A 288 -2.41 -20.38 3.05
C GLU A 288 -3.09 -21.55 2.33
N ASP A 289 -2.31 -22.41 1.67
CA ASP A 289 -2.78 -23.67 1.04
C ASP A 289 -3.13 -24.74 2.10
N VAL A 290 -4.17 -24.46 2.87
CA VAL A 290 -4.81 -25.35 3.84
C VAL A 290 -6.29 -25.50 3.49
N GLU A 291 -6.93 -26.61 3.87
CA GLU A 291 -8.33 -26.83 3.50
C GLU A 291 -9.32 -25.93 4.25
N THR A 292 -9.06 -25.66 5.54
CA THR A 292 -9.91 -24.82 6.38
C THR A 292 -9.10 -23.89 7.27
N TRP A 293 -8.86 -24.25 8.53
CA TRP A 293 -8.07 -23.48 9.48
C TRP A 293 -6.84 -24.27 9.92
N ALA A 294 -5.71 -23.58 10.13
CA ALA A 294 -4.54 -24.14 10.79
C ALA A 294 -3.90 -23.10 11.73
N VAL A 295 -3.12 -23.57 12.69
CA VAL A 295 -2.44 -22.68 13.65
C VAL A 295 -1.37 -21.86 12.92
N SER A 296 -1.36 -20.55 13.15
CA SER A 296 -0.36 -19.66 12.56
C SER A 296 1.04 -19.91 13.15
N PRO A 297 2.09 -20.01 12.32
CA PRO A 297 3.47 -20.09 12.80
C PRO A 297 3.95 -18.78 13.45
N ARG A 298 3.18 -17.69 13.33
CA ARG A 298 3.49 -16.39 13.97
C ARG A 298 3.31 -16.41 15.49
N GLY A 299 2.63 -17.43 16.03
CA GLY A 299 2.25 -17.50 17.44
C GLY A 299 1.03 -16.66 17.81
N ALA A 300 0.37 -16.05 16.81
CA ALA A 300 -0.86 -15.27 16.92
C ALA A 300 -1.64 -15.40 15.59
N GLY A 301 -2.97 -15.36 15.66
CA GLY A 301 -3.85 -15.53 14.50
C GLY A 301 -3.90 -16.95 13.95
N TRP A 302 -4.51 -17.10 12.77
CA TRP A 302 -4.73 -18.38 12.10
C TRP A 302 -4.27 -18.36 10.64
N LEU A 303 -3.92 -19.53 10.13
CA LEU A 303 -3.91 -19.77 8.68
C LEU A 303 -5.33 -20.12 8.24
N PHE A 304 -5.79 -19.54 7.13
CA PHE A 304 -7.10 -19.85 6.56
C PHE A 304 -7.02 -20.23 5.07
N GLY A 305 -7.86 -21.19 4.69
CA GLY A 305 -7.92 -21.79 3.37
C GLY A 305 -8.97 -21.18 2.44
N ASP A 306 -9.03 -21.72 1.22
CA ASP A 306 -9.96 -21.29 0.17
C ASP A 306 -11.42 -21.46 0.59
N LYS A 307 -11.78 -22.59 1.22
CA LYS A 307 -13.16 -22.85 1.67
C LYS A 307 -13.64 -21.82 2.68
N VAL A 308 -12.77 -21.42 3.60
CA VAL A 308 -13.09 -20.42 4.63
C VAL A 308 -13.35 -19.07 3.99
N ALA A 309 -12.47 -18.64 3.08
CA ALA A 309 -12.62 -17.37 2.37
C ALA A 309 -13.89 -17.35 1.52
N THR A 310 -14.12 -18.40 0.73
CA THR A 310 -15.30 -18.51 -0.14
C THR A 310 -16.61 -18.55 0.66
N GLU A 311 -16.66 -19.29 1.77
CA GLU A 311 -17.83 -19.30 2.67
C GLU A 311 -18.08 -17.91 3.26
N PHE A 312 -17.04 -17.26 3.78
CA PHE A 312 -17.14 -15.93 4.38
C PHE A 312 -17.62 -14.89 3.36
N CYS A 313 -17.06 -14.89 2.15
CA CYS A 313 -17.50 -14.02 1.06
C CYS A 313 -18.95 -14.26 0.68
N HIS A 314 -19.36 -15.54 0.57
CA HIS A 314 -20.74 -15.90 0.25
C HIS A 314 -21.73 -15.41 1.31
N VAL A 315 -21.46 -15.69 2.58
CA VAL A 315 -22.32 -15.31 3.72
C VAL A 315 -22.50 -13.79 3.81
N ASN A 316 -21.44 -13.03 3.53
CA ASN A 316 -21.43 -11.58 3.69
C ASN A 316 -21.69 -10.82 2.38
N GLY A 317 -21.94 -11.53 1.27
CA GLY A 317 -22.21 -10.92 -0.04
C GLY A 317 -21.03 -10.14 -0.62
N LEU A 318 -19.80 -10.53 -0.27
CA LEU A 318 -18.54 -9.91 -0.70
C LEU A 318 -18.06 -10.49 -2.02
N SER A 319 -17.41 -9.66 -2.83
CA SER A 319 -16.69 -10.08 -4.03
C SER A 319 -15.20 -10.28 -3.78
N LEU A 320 -14.65 -9.64 -2.74
CA LEU A 320 -13.22 -9.64 -2.46
C LEU A 320 -12.93 -9.33 -0.98
N ILE A 321 -11.89 -9.98 -0.45
CA ILE A 321 -11.20 -9.60 0.78
C ILE A 321 -9.83 -9.06 0.38
N ALA A 322 -9.62 -7.76 0.55
CA ALA A 322 -8.34 -7.10 0.39
C ALA A 322 -7.62 -7.03 1.74
N ARG A 323 -6.39 -7.54 1.79
CA ARG A 323 -5.57 -7.57 3.00
C ARG A 323 -4.11 -7.22 2.77
N ALA A 324 -3.29 -7.09 3.82
CA ALA A 324 -1.89 -6.67 3.74
C ALA A 324 -0.91 -7.67 4.42
N HIS A 325 -0.04 -7.27 5.35
CA HIS A 325 0.69 -8.06 6.37
C HIS A 325 1.67 -9.18 5.92
N GLN A 326 1.44 -9.84 4.78
CA GLN A 326 2.38 -10.78 4.17
C GLN A 326 3.15 -10.11 3.05
N LEU A 327 4.47 -10.09 3.18
CA LEU A 327 5.36 -9.69 2.10
C LEU A 327 5.10 -10.55 0.85
N VAL A 328 4.80 -9.88 -0.26
CA VAL A 328 4.65 -10.49 -1.58
C VAL A 328 5.58 -9.79 -2.58
N ASN A 329 6.33 -10.57 -3.35
CA ASN A 329 7.43 -10.04 -4.15
C ASN A 329 6.96 -9.13 -5.29
N GLU A 330 5.82 -9.42 -5.92
CA GLU A 330 5.26 -8.60 -6.99
C GLU A 330 4.45 -7.39 -6.47
N GLY A 331 4.40 -7.16 -5.16
CA GLY A 331 3.64 -6.07 -4.55
C GLY A 331 2.14 -6.37 -4.36
N TYR A 332 1.60 -7.39 -5.02
CA TYR A 332 0.28 -7.98 -4.70
C TYR A 332 0.24 -9.47 -5.01
N LYS A 333 -0.70 -10.21 -4.42
CA LYS A 333 -0.92 -11.64 -4.70
C LYS A 333 -2.37 -12.05 -4.44
N TYR A 334 -2.99 -12.73 -5.42
CA TYR A 334 -4.20 -13.51 -5.19
C TYR A 334 -3.82 -14.90 -4.66
N HIS A 335 -4.46 -15.36 -3.58
CA HIS A 335 -4.05 -16.61 -2.92
C HIS A 335 -4.80 -17.85 -3.41
N PHE A 336 -6.09 -17.72 -3.72
CA PHE A 336 -6.93 -18.86 -4.08
C PHE A 336 -7.40 -18.80 -5.53
N LYS A 337 -7.87 -19.95 -6.05
CA LYS A 337 -8.37 -20.07 -7.43
C LYS A 337 -9.51 -19.11 -7.74
N ASN A 338 -10.36 -18.82 -6.76
CA ASN A 338 -11.50 -17.93 -6.91
C ASN A 338 -11.11 -16.44 -6.88
N GLN A 339 -9.86 -16.11 -6.57
CA GLN A 339 -9.35 -14.74 -6.48
C GLN A 339 -10.18 -13.85 -5.53
N ASP A 340 -10.80 -14.47 -4.52
CA ASP A 340 -11.64 -13.83 -3.50
C ASP A 340 -10.82 -13.24 -2.33
N VAL A 341 -9.52 -13.51 -2.29
CA VAL A 341 -8.57 -12.92 -1.33
C VAL A 341 -7.34 -12.40 -2.05
N VAL A 342 -7.02 -11.12 -1.82
CA VAL A 342 -5.82 -10.47 -2.34
C VAL A 342 -4.99 -9.86 -1.22
N THR A 343 -3.68 -10.08 -1.29
CA THR A 343 -2.70 -9.33 -0.50
C THR A 343 -2.20 -8.15 -1.31
N VAL A 344 -2.24 -6.95 -0.72
CA VAL A 344 -1.67 -5.70 -1.24
C VAL A 344 -0.49 -5.33 -0.34
N TRP A 345 0.67 -5.09 -0.92
CA TRP A 345 1.89 -4.73 -0.20
C TRP A 345 2.44 -3.41 -0.72
N SER A 346 2.65 -2.44 0.16
CA SER A 346 2.96 -1.05 -0.24
C SER A 346 4.36 -0.55 0.19
N ALA A 347 5.22 -1.44 0.71
CA ALA A 347 6.59 -1.13 1.13
C ALA A 347 7.65 -1.77 0.18
N PRO A 348 8.11 -1.08 -0.87
CA PRO A 348 9.03 -1.66 -1.84
C PRO A 348 10.44 -1.80 -1.25
N ASN A 349 11.20 -2.80 -1.72
CA ASN A 349 12.50 -3.18 -1.16
C ASN A 349 12.47 -3.17 0.38
N TYR A 350 11.52 -3.92 0.94
CA TYR A 350 11.20 -3.92 2.35
C TYR A 350 12.45 -4.11 3.22
N CYS A 351 12.52 -3.38 4.33
CA CYS A 351 13.68 -3.33 5.22
C CYS A 351 15.00 -2.98 4.49
N TYR A 352 14.89 -2.27 3.36
CA TYR A 352 15.98 -1.88 2.47
C TYR A 352 16.79 -3.04 1.88
N ARG A 353 16.24 -4.27 1.88
CA ARG A 353 17.00 -5.49 1.53
C ARG A 353 16.20 -6.58 0.82
N CYS A 354 14.87 -6.61 0.94
CA CYS A 354 14.05 -7.70 0.40
C CYS A 354 13.95 -7.67 -1.13
N GLY A 355 14.16 -6.52 -1.77
CA GLY A 355 14.13 -6.38 -3.23
C GLY A 355 12.75 -6.55 -3.89
N ASN A 356 11.66 -6.68 -3.10
CA ASN A 356 10.29 -6.78 -3.59
C ASN A 356 9.80 -5.47 -4.23
N MET A 357 8.80 -5.58 -5.09
CA MET A 357 7.98 -4.45 -5.54
C MET A 357 6.90 -4.10 -4.52
N ALA A 358 6.24 -2.97 -4.74
CA ALA A 358 5.05 -2.55 -4.02
C ALA A 358 3.91 -2.25 -4.99
N SER A 359 2.69 -2.21 -4.47
CA SER A 359 1.51 -1.84 -5.23
C SER A 359 0.52 -1.01 -4.40
N VAL A 360 -0.38 -0.36 -5.11
CA VAL A 360 -1.69 0.06 -4.58
C VAL A 360 -2.80 -0.57 -5.42
N CYS A 361 -3.96 -0.79 -4.82
CA CYS A 361 -5.14 -1.35 -5.46
C CYS A 361 -6.21 -0.28 -5.61
N GLU A 362 -6.47 0.15 -6.85
CA GLU A 362 -7.54 1.09 -7.17
C GLU A 362 -8.83 0.33 -7.49
N ILE A 363 -9.94 0.76 -6.92
CA ILE A 363 -11.28 0.24 -7.22
C ILE A 363 -12.16 1.41 -7.60
N GLY A 364 -12.64 1.40 -8.84
CA GLY A 364 -13.61 2.36 -9.37
C GLY A 364 -15.05 1.83 -9.27
N GLU A 365 -15.99 2.53 -9.91
CA GLU A 365 -17.41 2.16 -9.92
C GLU A 365 -17.71 0.77 -10.53
N ASP A 366 -16.78 0.24 -11.35
CA ASP A 366 -16.89 -1.10 -11.93
C ASP A 366 -16.57 -2.22 -10.92
N MET A 367 -16.15 -1.85 -9.71
CA MET A 367 -15.77 -2.73 -8.59
C MET A 367 -14.63 -3.70 -8.92
N LYS A 368 -13.84 -3.42 -9.97
CA LYS A 368 -12.71 -4.27 -10.36
C LYS A 368 -11.40 -3.73 -9.77
N PRO A 369 -10.61 -4.57 -9.08
CA PRO A 369 -9.27 -4.21 -8.65
C PRO A 369 -8.33 -3.90 -9.82
N ASN A 370 -7.72 -2.72 -9.79
CA ASN A 370 -6.63 -2.33 -10.68
C ASN A 370 -5.36 -2.06 -9.88
N PHE A 371 -4.29 -2.81 -10.12
CA PHE A 371 -3.04 -2.68 -9.36
C PHE A 371 -2.06 -1.77 -10.06
N LYS A 372 -1.59 -0.74 -9.36
CA LYS A 372 -0.48 0.11 -9.82
C LYS A 372 0.79 -0.25 -9.06
N LEU A 373 1.77 -0.77 -9.79
CA LEU A 373 3.05 -1.22 -9.23
C LEU A 373 4.07 -0.08 -9.18
N PHE A 374 4.94 -0.12 -8.17
CA PHE A 374 6.05 0.79 -8.03
C PHE A 374 7.25 0.14 -7.33
N SER A 375 8.43 0.71 -7.54
CA SER A 375 9.70 0.24 -6.96
C SER A 375 10.18 1.19 -5.86
N ALA A 376 11.24 0.82 -5.16
CA ALA A 376 11.78 1.65 -4.10
C ALA A 376 12.37 2.94 -4.66
N VAL A 377 12.13 4.05 -3.97
CA VAL A 377 12.74 5.33 -4.30
C VAL A 377 14.26 5.20 -4.20
N LYS A 378 14.96 5.66 -5.25
CA LYS A 378 16.42 5.60 -5.34
C LYS A 378 17.08 6.31 -4.16
N ASP A 379 18.25 5.83 -3.73
CA ASP A 379 19.02 6.40 -2.61
C ASP A 379 19.28 7.91 -2.75
N GLU A 380 19.50 8.40 -3.97
CA GLU A 380 19.72 9.83 -4.25
C GLU A 380 18.49 10.72 -3.99
N LEU A 381 17.31 10.11 -3.96
CA LEU A 381 16.00 10.78 -3.78
C LEU A 381 15.44 10.58 -2.37
N ARG A 382 16.20 9.97 -1.45
CA ARG A 382 15.83 9.77 -0.05
C ARG A 382 16.94 10.18 0.90
N CYS A 383 16.58 10.46 2.14
CA CYS A 383 17.57 10.61 3.21
C CYS A 383 17.84 9.24 3.82
N VAL A 384 19.12 8.87 3.92
CA VAL A 384 19.56 7.69 4.67
C VAL A 384 20.20 8.21 5.96
N PRO A 385 19.67 7.88 7.15
CA PRO A 385 20.32 8.26 8.40
C PRO A 385 21.74 7.71 8.46
N ALA A 386 22.68 8.47 9.01
CA ALA A 386 24.03 7.98 9.22
C ALA A 386 23.99 6.72 10.11
N ALA A 387 24.51 5.60 9.60
CA ALA A 387 24.55 4.33 10.32
C ALA A 387 25.23 4.54 11.68
N ARG A 388 24.52 4.20 12.76
CA ARG A 388 25.15 4.14 14.09
C ARG A 388 25.79 2.76 14.23
N PRO A 389 27.12 2.67 14.46
CA PRO A 389 27.75 1.39 14.70
C PRO A 389 27.17 0.74 15.97
N GLY A 390 26.65 -0.48 15.86
CA GLY A 390 26.41 -1.36 17.00
C GLY A 390 25.00 -1.42 17.61
N ARG A 391 23.93 -1.01 16.91
CA ARG A 391 22.55 -1.32 17.34
C ARG A 391 21.89 -2.26 16.35
N ASN A 392 21.22 -3.28 16.88
CA ASN A 392 20.50 -4.30 16.12
C ASN A 392 19.66 -3.63 15.04
N GLU A 393 20.02 -3.91 13.80
CA GLU A 393 19.18 -3.60 12.66
C GLU A 393 17.85 -4.35 12.84
N TYR A 394 16.78 -3.63 13.20
CA TYR A 394 15.43 -4.14 13.47
C TYR A 394 14.73 -4.72 12.23
N PHE A 395 15.48 -5.15 11.22
CA PHE A 395 15.03 -5.44 9.86
C PHE A 395 14.43 -6.85 9.66
N LEU A 396 14.18 -7.62 10.74
CA LEU A 396 13.39 -8.86 10.74
C LEU A 396 12.64 -9.08 12.05
#